data_AF-A0A937HY45-F1
#
_entry.id   AF-A0A937HY45-F1
#
_cell.length_a   1.000
_cell.length_b   1.000
_cell.length_c   1.000
_cell.angle_alpha   90.00
_cell.angle_beta   90.00
_cell.angle_gamma   90.00
#
_symmetry.space_group_name_H-M   'P 1'
#
loop_
_entity.id
_entity.type
_entity.pdbx_description
1 polymer ?
#
loop_
_entity_poly.entity_id
_entity_poly.type
_entity_poly.pdbx_seq_one_letter_code
_entity_poly.pdbx_strand_id
1 'polypeptide(L)'
;MQLLKAATKTINGLLPSQELRSTDECRQRNDRQSYFHITRQLVSAQFVLADGQLSARLWQEVADRDMDLGRVINLLYCCSSPEDDQAMQDADEGYLSLISRDDP
;
A
#
# COMPACT_ATOMS: atom_id res chain seq x y z
N MET A 1 -5.97 32.12 -32.56
CA MET A 1 -5.40 30.83 -32.09
C MET A 1 -4.25 30.96 -31.07
N GLN A 2 -3.96 32.12 -30.47
CA GLN A 2 -2.89 32.24 -29.46
C GLN A 2 -3.37 32.07 -28.00
N LEU A 3 -4.62 32.40 -27.70
CA LEU A 3 -5.21 32.24 -26.37
C LEU A 3 -5.27 30.76 -25.92
N LEU A 4 -5.61 29.83 -26.83
CA LEU A 4 -5.58 28.40 -26.51
C LEU A 4 -4.18 27.90 -26.18
N LYS A 5 -3.15 28.34 -26.92
CA LYS A 5 -1.75 27.91 -26.67
C LYS A 5 -1.22 28.42 -25.33
N ALA A 6 -1.59 29.64 -24.94
CA ALA A 6 -1.23 30.20 -23.64
C ALA A 6 -1.89 29.40 -22.49
N ALA A 7 -3.19 29.12 -22.61
CA ALA A 7 -3.92 28.33 -21.62
C ALA A 7 -3.35 26.91 -21.45
N THR A 8 -3.01 26.21 -22.55
CA THR A 8 -2.42 24.87 -22.49
C THR A 8 -1.03 24.85 -21.82
N LYS A 9 -0.20 25.87 -22.05
CA LYS A 9 1.13 25.98 -21.44
C LYS A 9 1.03 26.21 -19.92
N THR A 10 0.08 27.02 -19.49
CA THR A 10 -0.19 27.25 -18.07
C THR A 10 -0.74 26.01 -17.37
N ILE A 11 -1.63 25.25 -18.03
CA ILE A 11 -2.17 23.98 -17.50
C ILE A 11 -1.07 22.92 -17.35
N ASN A 12 -0.18 22.79 -18.34
CA ASN A 12 0.94 21.85 -18.26
C ASN A 12 1.98 22.22 -17.18
N GLY A 13 2.10 23.51 -16.83
CA GLY A 13 2.94 23.96 -15.72
C GLY A 13 2.34 23.74 -14.32
N LEU A 14 1.03 23.49 -14.24
CA LEU A 14 0.32 23.14 -13.00
C LEU A 14 0.31 21.62 -12.71
N LEU A 15 0.67 20.81 -13.72
CA LEU A 15 0.81 19.37 -13.56
C LEU A 15 2.17 19.05 -12.91
N PRO A 16 2.22 18.16 -11.89
CA PRO A 16 3.48 17.79 -11.26
C PRO A 16 4.48 17.29 -12.31
N SER A 17 5.72 17.79 -12.24
CA SER A 17 6.83 17.38 -13.10
C SER A 17 6.96 15.86 -13.12
N GLN A 18 7.38 15.31 -14.25
CA GLN A 18 7.52 13.86 -14.46
C GLN A 18 8.42 13.20 -13.39
N GLU A 19 9.45 13.92 -12.92
CA GLU A 19 10.30 13.50 -11.81
C GLU A 19 9.56 13.41 -10.46
N LEU A 20 8.72 14.40 -10.11
CA LEU A 20 7.93 14.35 -8.87
C LEU A 20 6.97 13.15 -8.86
N ARG A 21 6.30 12.88 -10.00
CA ARG A 21 5.44 11.70 -10.16
C ARG A 21 6.20 10.40 -9.95
N SER A 22 7.41 10.29 -10.51
CA SER A 22 8.25 9.09 -10.34
C SER A 22 8.69 8.88 -8.88
N THR A 23 8.96 9.95 -8.13
CA THR A 23 9.33 9.84 -6.71
C THR A 23 8.17 9.42 -5.83
N ASP A 24 6.97 9.93 -6.09
CA ASP A 24 5.78 9.56 -5.31
C ASP A 24 5.33 8.13 -5.62
N GLU A 25 5.39 7.71 -6.87
CA GLU A 25 5.16 6.30 -7.21
C GLU A 25 6.20 5.37 -6.57
N CYS A 26 7.47 5.79 -6.49
CA CYS A 26 8.51 5.01 -5.82
C CYS A 26 8.23 4.87 -4.32
N ARG A 27 7.85 5.97 -3.65
CA ARG A 27 7.44 5.96 -2.24
C ARG A 27 6.23 5.07 -2.01
N GLN A 28 5.22 5.16 -2.87
CA GLN A 28 4.00 4.36 -2.75
C GLN A 28 4.27 2.86 -2.98
N ARG A 29 5.15 2.51 -3.93
CA ARG A 29 5.60 1.12 -4.14
C ARG A 29 6.38 0.61 -2.92
N ASN A 30 7.27 1.43 -2.35
CA ASN A 30 8.03 1.05 -1.16
C ASN A 30 7.14 0.86 0.08
N ASP A 31 6.13 1.73 0.23
CA ASP A 31 5.09 1.59 1.26
C ASP A 31 4.31 0.28 1.10
N ARG A 32 3.75 0.01 -0.09
CA ARG A 32 3.02 -1.24 -0.38
C ARG A 32 3.86 -2.49 -0.11
N GLN A 33 5.12 -2.50 -0.54
CA GLN A 33 6.03 -3.63 -0.28
C GLN A 33 6.24 -3.89 1.23
N SER A 34 6.23 -2.85 2.06
CA SER A 34 6.33 -2.99 3.51
C SER A 34 5.13 -3.74 4.10
N TYR A 35 3.91 -3.40 3.65
CA TYR A 35 2.69 -4.13 4.05
C TYR A 35 2.78 -5.59 3.62
N PHE A 36 3.18 -5.86 2.38
CA PHE A 36 3.23 -7.24 1.88
C PHE A 36 4.25 -8.08 2.63
N HIS A 37 5.40 -7.49 2.94
CA HIS A 37 6.45 -8.16 3.69
C HIS A 37 5.97 -8.57 5.09
N ILE A 38 5.43 -7.61 5.86
CA ILE A 38 5.02 -7.89 7.24
C ILE A 38 3.83 -8.84 7.29
N THR A 39 2.88 -8.74 6.34
CA THR A 39 1.77 -9.70 6.23
C THR A 39 2.28 -11.11 5.94
N ARG A 40 3.22 -11.29 5.02
CA ARG A 40 3.81 -12.62 4.74
C ARG A 40 4.49 -13.21 5.97
N GLN A 41 5.20 -12.39 6.75
CA GLN A 41 5.80 -12.81 8.01
C GLN A 41 4.73 -13.21 9.03
N LEU A 42 3.65 -12.45 9.14
CA LEU A 42 2.52 -12.77 10.02
C LEU A 42 1.83 -14.07 9.61
N VAL A 43 1.61 -14.31 8.30
CA VAL A 43 1.06 -15.57 7.78
C VAL A 43 1.94 -16.75 8.20
N SER A 44 3.24 -16.63 7.99
CA SER A 44 4.19 -17.68 8.38
C SER A 44 4.19 -17.92 9.89
N ALA A 45 4.28 -16.86 10.69
CA ALA A 45 4.30 -16.96 12.14
C ALA A 45 3.00 -17.56 12.71
N GLN A 46 1.84 -17.10 12.26
CA GLN A 46 0.53 -17.50 12.81
C GLN A 46 0.06 -18.85 12.28
N PHE A 47 0.11 -19.07 10.97
CA PHE A 47 -0.57 -20.20 10.32
C PHE A 47 0.35 -21.36 9.97
N VAL A 48 1.63 -21.09 9.71
CA VAL A 48 2.59 -22.15 9.34
C VAL A 48 3.34 -22.65 10.57
N LEU A 49 3.90 -21.74 11.36
CA LEU A 49 4.74 -22.06 12.51
C LEU A 49 3.95 -22.17 13.82
N ALA A 50 2.75 -21.60 13.88
CA ALA A 50 1.98 -21.41 15.12
C ALA A 50 2.80 -20.75 16.26
N ASP A 51 3.72 -19.84 15.90
CA ASP A 51 4.59 -19.14 16.82
C ASP A 51 3.93 -17.84 17.31
N GLY A 52 3.27 -17.93 18.47
CA GLY A 52 2.60 -16.80 19.10
C GLY A 52 3.55 -15.68 19.55
N GLN A 53 4.81 -16.00 19.90
CA GLN A 53 5.78 -15.00 20.35
C GLN A 53 6.34 -14.19 19.17
N LEU A 54 6.61 -14.86 18.05
CA LEU A 54 6.95 -14.18 16.80
C LEU A 54 5.77 -13.36 16.29
N SER A 55 4.57 -13.92 16.29
CA SER A 55 3.35 -13.21 15.87
C SER A 55 3.13 -11.93 16.69
N ALA A 56 3.28 -12.00 18.01
CA ALA A 56 3.18 -10.83 18.89
C ALA A 56 4.23 -9.76 18.59
N ARG A 57 5.49 -10.16 18.33
CA ARG A 57 6.57 -9.23 17.95
C ARG A 57 6.30 -8.54 16.62
N LEU A 58 5.80 -9.26 15.63
CA LEU A 58 5.44 -8.70 14.32
C LEU A 58 4.28 -7.71 14.44
N TRP A 59 3.27 -8.00 15.26
CA TRP A 59 2.20 -7.04 15.55
C TRP A 59 2.69 -5.80 16.30
N GLN A 60 3.66 -5.96 17.20
CA GLN A 60 4.31 -4.80 17.84
C GLN A 60 5.06 -3.95 16.80
N GLU A 61 5.74 -4.57 15.84
CA GLU A 61 6.39 -3.84 14.74
C GLU A 61 5.38 -3.07 13.87
N VAL A 62 4.23 -3.66 13.54
CA VAL A 62 3.13 -2.96 12.85
C VAL A 62 2.73 -1.69 13.61
N ALA A 63 2.58 -1.78 14.93
CA ALA A 63 2.22 -0.65 15.78
C ALA A 63 3.35 0.39 15.88
N ASP A 64 4.59 -0.03 16.09
CA ASP A 64 5.76 0.85 16.24
C ASP A 64 6.03 1.66 14.96
N ARG A 65 5.64 1.12 13.80
CA ARG A 65 5.78 1.74 12.48
C ARG A 65 4.56 2.55 12.05
N ASP A 66 3.54 2.65 12.89
CA ASP A 66 2.27 3.34 12.60
C ASP A 66 1.63 2.86 11.27
N MET A 67 1.71 1.55 11.02
CA MET A 67 1.12 0.96 9.82
C MET A 67 -0.40 0.83 9.97
N ASP A 68 -1.12 0.98 8.87
CA ASP A 68 -2.57 0.79 8.81
C ASP A 68 -2.94 -0.66 9.18
N LEU A 69 -3.46 -0.82 10.39
CA LEU A 69 -3.88 -2.10 10.93
C LEU A 69 -4.99 -2.74 10.07
N GLY A 70 -5.92 -1.94 9.55
CA GLY A 70 -7.01 -2.42 8.70
C GLY A 70 -6.48 -3.02 7.40
N ARG A 71 -5.50 -2.35 6.78
CA ARG A 71 -4.81 -2.85 5.59
C ARG A 71 -4.06 -4.16 5.85
N VAL A 72 -3.32 -4.26 6.96
CA VAL A 72 -2.61 -5.50 7.34
C VAL A 72 -3.60 -6.65 7.59
N ILE A 73 -4.69 -6.40 8.31
CA ILE A 73 -5.74 -7.40 8.59
C ILE A 73 -6.40 -7.86 7.29
N ASN A 74 -6.73 -6.93 6.38
CA ASN A 74 -7.30 -7.28 5.08
C ASN A 74 -6.36 -8.21 4.30
N LEU A 75 -5.08 -7.87 4.20
CA LEU A 75 -4.11 -8.72 3.50
C LEU A 75 -3.95 -10.08 4.19
N LEU A 76 -4.02 -10.13 5.53
CA LEU A 76 -3.85 -11.36 6.30
C LEU A 76 -5.00 -12.37 6.11
N TYR A 77 -6.24 -11.89 5.99
CA TYR A 77 -7.44 -12.74 5.97
C TYR A 77 -8.20 -12.76 4.64
N CYS A 78 -7.99 -11.79 3.75
CA CYS A 78 -8.70 -11.68 2.47
C CYS A 78 -7.82 -11.99 1.26
N CYS A 79 -6.49 -12.07 1.42
CA CYS A 79 -5.62 -12.58 0.36
C CYS A 79 -5.62 -14.11 0.35
N SER A 80 -5.98 -14.71 -0.79
CA SER A 80 -6.04 -16.17 -0.94
C SER A 80 -4.68 -16.85 -1.04
N SER A 81 -3.66 -16.13 -1.53
CA SER A 81 -2.33 -16.67 -1.82
C SER A 81 -1.26 -15.63 -1.49
N PRO A 82 -0.86 -15.50 -0.21
CA PRO A 82 0.08 -14.47 0.22
C PRO A 82 1.44 -14.54 -0.49
N GLU A 83 1.87 -15.70 -0.97
CA GLU A 83 3.10 -15.91 -1.74
C GLU A 83 3.06 -15.36 -3.17
N ASP A 84 1.87 -15.13 -3.72
CA ASP A 84 1.68 -14.55 -5.05
C ASP A 84 1.62 -13.03 -4.96
N ASP A 85 2.53 -12.35 -5.64
CA ASP A 85 2.59 -10.89 -5.67
C ASP A 85 1.32 -10.28 -6.30
N GLN A 86 0.74 -10.93 -7.31
CA GLN A 86 -0.47 -10.41 -7.96
C GLN A 86 -1.68 -10.53 -7.02
N ALA A 87 -1.84 -11.66 -6.34
CA ALA A 87 -2.92 -11.84 -5.36
C ALA A 87 -2.82 -10.83 -4.20
N MET A 88 -1.61 -10.56 -3.70
CA MET A 88 -1.37 -9.52 -2.69
C MET A 88 -1.74 -8.13 -3.21
N GLN A 89 -1.40 -7.82 -4.46
CA GLN A 89 -1.75 -6.57 -5.10
C GLN A 89 -3.26 -6.40 -5.27
N ASP A 90 -3.96 -7.42 -5.76
CA ASP A 90 -5.40 -7.37 -5.98
C ASP A 90 -6.17 -7.19 -4.67
N ALA A 91 -5.75 -7.89 -3.60
CA ALA A 91 -6.33 -7.74 -2.27
C ALA A 91 -6.09 -6.34 -1.66
N ASP A 92 -4.89 -5.80 -1.86
CA ASP A 92 -4.52 -4.44 -1.45
C ASP A 92 -5.34 -3.38 -2.16
N GLU A 93 -5.43 -3.46 -3.48
CA GLU A 93 -6.18 -2.52 -4.31
C GLU A 93 -7.68 -2.62 -4.03
N GLY A 94 -8.19 -3.83 -3.82
CA GLY A 94 -9.55 -4.06 -3.35
C GLY A 94 -9.84 -3.29 -2.06
N TYR A 95 -8.99 -3.44 -1.04
CA TYR A 95 -9.13 -2.70 0.21
C TYR A 95 -9.04 -1.18 0.01
N LEU A 96 -7.99 -0.70 -0.67
CA LEU A 96 -7.78 0.72 -0.95
C LEU A 96 -8.93 1.36 -1.73
N SER A 97 -9.69 0.58 -2.52
CA SER A 97 -10.87 1.07 -3.22
C SER A 97 -12.11 1.22 -2.32
N LEU A 98 -12.16 0.50 -1.19
CA LEU A 98 -13.26 0.56 -0.21
C LEU A 98 -13.10 1.72 0.75
N ILE A 99 -11.86 2.04 1.13
CA ILE A 99 -11.54 3.22 1.93
C ILE A 99 -11.53 4.45 1.01
N SER A 100 -12.71 5.05 0.85
CA SER A 100 -12.84 6.39 0.26
C SER A 100 -12.01 7.39 1.07
N ARG A 101 -11.26 8.25 0.39
CA ARG A 101 -10.44 9.34 0.98
C ARG A 101 -11.25 10.39 1.76
N ASP A 102 -12.58 10.24 1.81
CA ASP A 102 -13.54 11.20 2.37
C ASP A 102 -14.39 10.62 3.53
N ASP A 103 -14.05 9.45 4.09
CA ASP A 103 -14.65 9.01 5.36
C ASP A 103 -13.96 9.74 6.54
N PRO A 104 -14.70 10.53 7.35
CA PRO A 104 -14.14 11.36 8.42
C PRO A 104 -13.59 10.58 9.62
#